data_AF-A0A915AFZ3-F1
#
_entry.id   AF-A0A915AFZ3-F1
#
_cell.length_a   1.000
_cell.length_b   1.000
_cell.length_c   1.000
_cell.angle_alpha   90.00
_cell.angle_beta   90.00
_cell.angle_gamma   90.00
#
_symmetry.space_group_name_H-M   'P 1'
#
loop_
_entity.id
_entity.type
_entity.pdbx_description
1 polymer ?
#
loop_
_entity_poly.entity_id
_entity_poly.type
_entity_poly.pdbx_seq_one_letter_code
_entity_poly.pdbx_strand_id
1 'polypeptide(L)'
;GKPAFPPYWAFGYQLCKYGYRSLEELKGIISAVQEARIPLDVVYADIDHMELYQDFTLGQNWTDLPNYIDELHSQSMHAILIFDPAIQVDSESFERG
;
A
#
# COMPACT_ATOMS: atom_id res chain seq x y z
N GLY A 1 13.28 -20.40 -17.89
CA GLY A 1 13.84 -19.04 -17.98
C GLY A 1 14.70 -18.75 -16.76
N LYS A 2 15.52 -17.70 -16.77
CA LYS A 2 16.23 -17.22 -15.57
C LYS A 2 15.26 -16.38 -14.70
N PRO A 3 15.41 -16.35 -13.36
CA PRO A 3 14.59 -15.50 -12.49
C PRO A 3 14.74 -14.00 -12.85
N ALA A 4 13.71 -13.22 -12.58
CA ALA A 4 13.80 -11.77 -12.62
C ALA A 4 14.73 -11.26 -11.51
N PHE A 5 15.55 -10.25 -11.81
CA PHE A 5 16.39 -9.60 -10.81
C PHE A 5 15.57 -8.49 -10.12
N PRO A 6 15.27 -8.60 -8.82
CA PRO A 6 14.46 -7.61 -8.13
C PRO A 6 15.23 -6.30 -7.93
N PRO A 7 14.52 -5.16 -7.73
CA PRO A 7 15.17 -3.91 -7.37
C PRO A 7 15.84 -4.01 -6.00
N TYR A 8 16.89 -3.22 -5.76
CA TYR A 8 17.69 -3.35 -4.54
C TYR A 8 16.89 -3.13 -3.24
N TRP A 9 15.94 -2.20 -3.24
CA TRP A 9 15.09 -1.92 -2.08
C TRP A 9 14.21 -3.11 -1.67
N ALA A 10 13.94 -4.06 -2.57
CA ALA A 10 13.13 -5.23 -2.25
C ALA A 10 13.83 -6.20 -1.29
N PHE A 11 15.13 -6.03 -1.05
CA PHE A 11 15.89 -6.79 -0.05
C PHE A 11 15.80 -6.19 1.36
N GLY A 12 15.19 -5.01 1.51
CA GLY A 12 14.97 -4.35 2.79
C GLY A 12 13.85 -4.96 3.63
N TYR A 13 13.66 -4.43 4.84
CA TYR A 13 12.55 -4.87 5.70
C TYR A 13 11.22 -4.33 5.16
N GLN A 14 10.19 -5.16 5.20
CA GLN A 14 8.88 -4.87 4.61
C GLN A 14 7.77 -5.08 5.64
N LEU A 15 6.86 -4.11 5.75
CA LEU A 15 5.77 -4.10 6.73
C LEU A 15 4.41 -4.16 6.04
N CYS A 16 3.59 -5.13 6.44
CA CYS A 16 2.22 -5.30 5.98
C CYS A 16 1.35 -5.83 7.13
N LYS A 17 0.05 -5.54 7.06
CA LYS A 17 -1.00 -6.10 7.93
C LYS A 17 -2.32 -6.04 7.18
N TYR A 18 -3.09 -7.12 7.27
CA TYR A 18 -4.52 -7.10 6.93
C TYR A 18 -5.32 -6.44 8.07
N GLY A 19 -6.19 -5.50 7.72
CA GLY A 19 -7.05 -4.78 8.66
C GLY A 19 -6.44 -3.48 9.18
N TYR A 20 -5.79 -2.70 8.32
CA TYR A 20 -5.54 -1.28 8.62
C TYR A 20 -6.87 -0.53 8.51
N ARG A 21 -7.32 0.17 9.57
CA ARG A 21 -8.65 0.81 9.58
C ARG A 21 -8.69 2.15 8.85
N SER A 22 -7.54 2.78 8.68
CA SER A 22 -7.38 4.07 7.99
C SER A 22 -5.93 4.32 7.61
N LEU A 23 -5.72 5.30 6.73
CA LEU A 23 -4.39 5.80 6.42
C LEU A 23 -3.65 6.34 7.67
N GLU A 24 -4.37 6.96 8.60
CA GLU A 24 -3.78 7.48 9.84
C GLU A 24 -3.28 6.35 10.77
N GLU A 25 -3.96 5.19 10.82
CA GLU A 25 -3.43 4.01 11.53
C GLU A 25 -2.12 3.54 10.89
N LEU A 26 -2.08 3.44 9.57
CA LEU A 26 -0.87 3.05 8.83
C LEU A 26 0.29 4.03 9.10
N LYS A 27 0.05 5.33 8.96
CA LYS A 27 1.02 6.40 9.28
C LYS A 27 1.56 6.27 10.70
N GLY A 28 0.69 6.07 11.69
CA GLY A 28 1.08 5.93 13.09
C GLY A 28 1.96 4.72 13.36
N ILE A 29 1.67 3.59 12.71
CA ILE A 29 2.50 2.37 12.81
C ILE A 29 3.88 2.60 12.17
N ILE A 30 3.94 3.23 10.99
CA ILE A 30 5.20 3.53 10.31
C ILE A 30 6.06 4.48 11.17
N SER A 31 5.46 5.54 11.73
CA SER A 31 6.14 6.47 12.64
C SER A 31 6.72 5.74 13.84
N ALA A 32 5.97 4.84 14.47
CA ALA A 32 6.45 4.07 15.63
C ALA A 32 7.66 3.18 15.29
N VAL A 33 7.68 2.57 14.09
CA VAL A 33 8.82 1.76 13.62
C VAL A 33 10.06 2.65 13.39
N GLN A 34 9.87 3.81 12.76
CA GLN A 34 10.94 4.79 12.53
C GLN A 34 11.49 5.36 13.84
N GLU A 35 10.63 5.70 14.80
CA GLU A 35 10.99 6.19 16.14
C GLU A 35 11.79 5.14 16.93
N ALA A 36 11.44 3.86 16.78
CA ALA A 36 12.18 2.74 17.33
C ALA A 36 13.53 2.49 16.64
N ARG A 37 13.87 3.25 15.59
CA ARG A 37 15.10 3.13 14.78
C ARG A 37 15.25 1.76 14.12
N ILE A 38 14.13 1.12 13.81
CA ILE A 38 14.12 -0.13 13.04
C ILE A 38 14.17 0.25 11.56
N PRO A 39 15.15 -0.25 10.77
CA PRO A 39 15.18 0.00 9.33
C PRO A 39 13.91 -0.54 8.66
N LEU A 40 13.29 0.27 7.80
CA LEU A 40 12.07 -0.06 7.07
C LEU A 40 12.17 0.52 5.66
N ASP A 41 12.04 -0.33 4.65
CA ASP A 41 12.24 0.05 3.25
C ASP A 41 10.93 0.02 2.45
N VAL A 42 10.01 -0.89 2.82
CA VAL A 42 8.76 -1.09 2.08
C VAL A 42 7.56 -1.15 3.02
N VAL A 43 6.50 -0.46 2.66
CA VAL A 43 5.21 -0.52 3.35
C VAL A 43 4.11 -0.97 2.40
N TYR A 44 3.15 -1.69 2.94
CA TYR A 44 2.02 -2.22 2.18
C TYR A 44 0.73 -1.56 2.63
N ALA A 45 -0.15 -1.29 1.66
CA ALA A 45 -1.57 -1.12 1.93
C ALA A 45 -2.30 -2.35 1.37
N ASP A 46 -2.85 -3.15 2.27
CA ASP A 46 -3.68 -4.31 1.94
C ASP A 46 -5.05 -3.85 1.39
N ILE A 47 -5.98 -4.77 1.11
CA ILE A 47 -7.29 -4.48 0.49
C ILE A 47 -8.12 -3.41 1.21
N ASP A 48 -7.79 -3.10 2.46
CA ASP A 48 -8.44 -2.06 3.26
C ASP A 48 -8.37 -0.66 2.66
N HIS A 49 -7.42 -0.39 1.76
CA HIS A 49 -7.30 0.92 1.10
C HIS A 49 -8.38 1.19 0.05
N MET A 50 -9.07 0.15 -0.40
CA MET A 50 -10.09 0.22 -1.44
C MET A 50 -11.47 0.52 -0.85
N GLU A 51 -12.33 1.17 -1.64
CA GLU A 51 -13.73 1.36 -1.29
C GLU A 51 -14.45 0.01 -1.37
N LEU A 52 -14.97 -0.48 -0.24
CA LEU A 52 -15.66 -1.77 -0.16
C LEU A 52 -14.91 -2.95 -0.81
N TYR A 53 -13.58 -2.93 -0.78
CA TYR A 53 -12.70 -3.94 -1.40
C TYR A 53 -12.79 -4.00 -2.93
N GLN A 54 -13.26 -2.93 -3.58
CA GLN A 54 -13.34 -2.85 -5.04
C GLN A 54 -11.98 -2.46 -5.63
N ASP A 55 -11.43 -3.34 -6.48
CA ASP A 55 -10.16 -3.06 -7.16
C ASP A 55 -10.16 -1.71 -7.90
N PHE A 56 -9.02 -1.03 -7.82
CA PHE A 56 -8.74 0.27 -8.45
C PHE A 56 -9.54 1.45 -7.88
N THR A 57 -10.01 1.35 -6.64
CA THR A 57 -10.67 2.44 -5.92
C THR A 57 -9.86 2.88 -4.69
N LEU A 58 -10.21 4.04 -4.12
CA LEU A 58 -9.73 4.49 -2.81
C LEU A 58 -10.91 4.69 -1.88
N GLY A 59 -10.85 4.05 -0.71
CA GLY A 59 -11.84 4.25 0.34
C GLY A 59 -11.77 5.67 0.92
N GLN A 60 -12.87 6.16 1.50
CA GLN A 60 -12.95 7.53 2.03
C GLN A 60 -11.80 7.88 3.00
N ASN A 61 -11.38 6.94 3.84
CA ASN A 61 -10.29 7.09 4.83
C ASN A 61 -8.87 6.96 4.23
N TRP A 62 -8.76 6.80 2.91
CA TRP A 62 -7.53 6.51 2.18
C TRP A 62 -7.31 7.46 0.99
N THR A 63 -8.15 8.49 0.85
CA THR A 63 -8.08 9.44 -0.27
C THR A 63 -6.75 10.19 -0.36
N ASP A 64 -6.04 10.36 0.75
CA ASP A 64 -4.72 11.00 0.84
C ASP A 64 -3.55 10.00 0.69
N LEU A 65 -3.83 8.71 0.45
CA LEU A 65 -2.80 7.68 0.27
C LEU A 65 -1.79 8.05 -0.83
N PRO A 66 -2.17 8.63 -1.99
CA PRO A 66 -1.20 9.03 -3.02
C PRO A 66 -0.17 10.05 -2.53
N ASN A 67 -0.62 11.09 -1.81
CA ASN A 67 0.28 12.10 -1.24
C ASN A 67 1.22 11.49 -0.20
N TYR A 68 0.71 10.55 0.61
CA TYR A 68 1.53 9.87 1.59
C TYR A 68 2.57 8.94 0.94
N ILE A 69 2.24 8.29 -0.18
CA ILE A 69 3.20 7.52 -0.97
C ILE A 69 4.32 8.43 -1.49
N ASP A 70 4.01 9.64 -1.95
CA ASP A 70 5.02 10.62 -2.36
C ASP A 70 5.92 11.04 -1.19
N GLU A 71 5.35 11.20 0.01
CA GLU A 71 6.13 11.47 1.22
C GLU A 71 7.09 10.31 1.54
N LEU A 72 6.63 9.06 1.48
CA LEU A 72 7.46 7.88 1.70
C LEU A 72 8.61 7.80 0.69
N HIS A 73 8.34 8.07 -0.60
CA HIS A 73 9.39 8.12 -1.62
C HIS A 73 10.43 9.21 -1.32
N SER A 74 10.02 10.37 -0.78
CA SER A 74 10.96 11.43 -0.37
C SER A 74 11.89 10.99 0.77
N GLN A 75 11.48 9.99 1.56
CA GLN A 75 12.24 9.38 2.65
C GLN A 75 13.01 8.11 2.21
N SER A 76 13.11 7.85 0.90
CA SER A 76 13.73 6.64 0.32
C SER A 76 13.03 5.32 0.68
N MET A 77 11.77 5.39 1.10
CA MET A 77 10.90 4.23 1.30
C MET A 77 10.05 3.96 0.06
N HIS A 78 9.49 2.76 -0.05
CA HIS A 78 8.67 2.32 -1.19
C HIS A 78 7.31 1.80 -0.70
N ALA A 79 6.29 1.92 -1.53
CA ALA A 79 4.96 1.37 -1.26
C ALA A 79 4.63 0.24 -2.24
N ILE A 80 3.98 -0.83 -1.74
CA ILE A 80 3.38 -1.88 -2.55
C ILE A 80 1.89 -1.97 -2.24
N LEU A 81 1.07 -2.01 -3.28
CA LEU A 81 -0.39 -2.13 -3.18
C LEU A 81 -0.81 -3.51 -3.72
N ILE A 82 -1.77 -4.14 -3.04
CA ILE A 82 -2.41 -5.37 -3.51
C ILE A 82 -3.53 -5.03 -4.51
N PHE A 83 -3.76 -5.94 -5.46
CA PHE A 83 -4.95 -5.97 -6.32
C PHE A 83 -5.37 -7.42 -6.49
N ASP A 84 -6.68 -7.67 -6.46
CA ASP A 84 -7.26 -8.97 -6.68
C ASP A 84 -7.71 -9.13 -8.15
N PRO A 85 -7.95 -10.38 -8.62
CA PRO A 85 -8.39 -10.61 -9.99
C PRO A 85 -9.92 -10.47 -10.18
N ALA A 86 -10.70 -10.42 -9.10
CA ALA A 86 -12.16 -10.48 -9.16
C ALA A 86 -12.78 -9.08 -9.13
N ILE A 87 -13.25 -8.62 -10.29
CA ILE A 87 -13.86 -7.29 -10.43
C ILE A 87 -15.35 -7.34 -10.11
N GLN A 88 -15.80 -6.45 -9.21
CA GLN A 88 -17.21 -6.33 -8.84
C GLN A 88 -18.05 -5.79 -10.01
N VAL A 89 -19.16 -6.46 -10.33
CA VAL A 89 -19.98 -6.23 -11.54
C VAL A 89 -20.56 -4.81 -11.67
N ASP A 90 -20.77 -4.12 -10.56
CA ASP A 90 -21.31 -2.76 -10.46
C ASP A 90 -20.23 -1.71 -10.08
N SER A 91 -18.95 -2.07 -10.20
CA SER A 91 -17.85 -1.11 -10.04
C SER A 91 -17.55 -0.34 -11.32
N GLU A 92 -17.06 0.89 -11.20
CA GLU A 92 -16.61 1.69 -12.34
C GLU A 92 -15.54 0.97 -13.17
N SER A 93 -14.67 0.20 -12.51
CA SER A 93 -13.63 -0.61 -13.14
C SER A 93 -14.20 -1.69 -14.07
N PHE A 94 -15.39 -2.24 -13.77
CA PHE A 94 -16.05 -3.25 -14.61
C PHE A 94 -16.66 -2.64 -15.87
N GLU A 95 -17.31 -1.48 -15.77
CA GLU A 95 -18.06 -0.86 -16.87
C GLU A 95 -17.18 -0.42 -18.06
N ARG A 96 -15.87 -0.30 -17.85
CA ARG A 96 -14.91 0.11 -18.88
C ARG A 96 -14.40 -1.03 -19.77
N GLY A 97 -14.74 -2.29 -19.46
CA GLY A 97 -14.40 -3.49 -20.23
C GLY A 97 -15.49 -3.89 -21.22
#